data_AF-A0A535LRZ6-F1
#
_entry.id   AF-A0A535LRZ6-F1
#
_cell.length_a   1.000
_cell.length_b   1.000
_cell.length_c   1.000
_cell.angle_alpha   90.00
_cell.angle_beta   90.00
_cell.angle_gamma   90.00
#
_symmetry.space_group_name_H-M   'P 1'
#
loop_
_entity.id
_entity.type
_entity.pdbx_description
1 polymer ?
#
loop_
_entity_poly.entity_id
_entity_poly.type
_entity_poly.pdbx_seq_one_letter_code
_entity_poly.pdbx_strand_id
1 'polypeptide(L)'
;VWFFLGLVEAFVGLRVILRAAAAHDVGFVSFINAVSGPLVAPFEGITPDYVHRANVVEIGSLIAMLVYFLAGYLVVKLVRIATAPRPAGGATPTRTHTRTTTYQ
;
A
#
# COMPACT_ATOMS: atom_id res chain seq x y z
N VAL A 1 2.82 -0.25 -9.96
CA VAL A 1 2.76 -0.93 -8.64
C VAL A 1 2.21 0.00 -7.57
N TRP A 2 2.90 1.10 -7.22
CA TRP A 2 2.42 2.06 -6.21
C TRP A 2 1.00 2.59 -6.44
N PHE A 3 0.65 2.89 -7.69
CA PHE A 3 -0.69 3.36 -8.03
C PHE A 3 -1.78 2.31 -7.78
N PHE A 4 -1.57 1.07 -8.21
CA PHE A 4 -2.53 -0.02 -8.00
C PHE A 4 -2.68 -0.39 -6.52
N LEU A 5 -1.58 -0.37 -5.77
CA LEU A 5 -1.62 -0.56 -4.33
C LEU A 5 -2.45 0.54 -3.65
N GLY A 6 -2.12 1.79 -3.92
CA GLY A 6 -2.83 2.93 -3.34
C GLY A 6 -4.32 2.94 -3.72
N LEU A 7 -4.66 2.47 -4.92
CA LEU A 7 -6.06 2.33 -5.35
C LEU A 7 -6.81 1.28 -4.52
N VAL A 8 -6.25 0.08 -4.36
CA VAL A 8 -6.86 -0.98 -3.54
C VAL A 8 -7.01 -0.53 -2.09
N GLU A 9 -5.96 0.09 -1.55
CA GLU A 9 -5.94 0.57 -0.17
C GLU A 9 -6.96 1.70 0.05
N ALA A 10 -7.13 2.62 -0.92
CA ALA A 10 -8.13 3.67 -0.85
C ALA A 10 -9.56 3.11 -0.78
N PHE A 11 -9.89 2.07 -1.57
CA PHE A 11 -11.22 1.45 -1.54
C PHE A 11 -11.50 0.73 -0.22
N VAL A 12 -10.53 -0.04 0.29
CA VAL A 12 -10.70 -0.77 1.56
C VAL A 12 -10.70 0.17 2.76
N GLY A 13 -9.81 1.17 2.79
CA GLY A 13 -9.78 2.18 3.84
C GLY A 13 -11.05 3.04 3.87
N LEU A 14 -11.59 3.41 2.71
CA LEU A 14 -12.84 4.16 2.63
C LEU A 14 -14.03 3.32 3.14
N ARG A 15 -14.08 2.01 2.82
CA ARG A 15 -15.10 1.10 3.39
C ARG A 15 -15.04 1.10 4.93
N VAL A 16 -13.85 0.99 5.51
CA VAL A 16 -13.65 1.02 6.97
C VAL A 16 -14.19 2.32 7.57
N ILE A 17 -13.83 3.48 6.99
CA ILE A 17 -14.26 4.79 7.50
C ILE A 17 -15.79 4.94 7.42
N LEU A 18 -16.39 4.58 6.26
CA LEU A 18 -17.83 4.67 6.05
C LEU A 18 -18.61 3.80 7.04
N ARG A 19 -18.14 2.57 7.29
CA ARG A 19 -18.78 1.66 8.24
C ARG A 19 -18.59 2.08 9.70
N ALA A 20 -17.41 2.61 10.05
CA ALA A 20 -17.15 3.16 11.37
C ALA A 20 -18.00 4.41 11.67
N ALA A 21 -18.32 5.19 10.64
CA ALA A 21 -19.17 6.38 10.74
C ALA A 21 -20.69 6.08 10.71
N ALA A 22 -21.10 4.80 10.71
CA ALA A 22 -22.50 4.40 10.48
C ALA A 22 -23.13 5.05 9.25
N ALA A 23 -22.35 5.21 8.17
CA ALA A 23 -22.83 5.88 6.98
C ALA A 23 -24.05 5.15 6.41
N HIS A 24 -25.13 5.90 6.15
CA HIS A 24 -26.32 5.36 5.51
C HIS A 24 -25.99 4.86 4.10
N ASP A 25 -26.66 3.80 3.68
CA ASP A 25 -26.44 3.14 2.40
C ASP A 25 -27.03 3.98 1.24
N VAL A 26 -26.33 5.08 0.94
CA VAL A 26 -26.58 5.94 -0.22
C VAL A 26 -25.78 5.44 -1.41
N GLY A 27 -26.12 5.88 -2.64
CA GLY A 27 -25.49 5.36 -3.87
C GLY A 27 -23.95 5.34 -3.87
N PHE A 28 -23.31 6.31 -3.20
CA PHE A 28 -21.85 6.32 -3.03
C PHE A 28 -21.34 5.23 -2.07
N VAL A 29 -21.99 5.03 -0.93
CA VAL A 29 -21.61 4.02 0.07
C VAL A 29 -21.80 2.61 -0.51
N SER A 30 -22.92 2.39 -1.22
CA SER A 30 -23.21 1.14 -1.94
C SER A 30 -22.14 0.84 -3.00
N PHE A 31 -21.71 1.83 -3.78
CA PHE A 31 -20.64 1.67 -4.76
C PHE A 31 -19.31 1.24 -4.11
N ILE A 32 -18.89 1.90 -3.03
CA ILE A 32 -17.66 1.55 -2.31
C ILE A 32 -17.76 0.15 -1.72
N ASN A 33 -18.91 -0.21 -1.14
CA ASN A 33 -19.15 -1.54 -0.58
C ASN A 33 -19.12 -2.64 -1.66
N ALA A 34 -19.65 -2.36 -2.86
CA ALA A 34 -19.65 -3.31 -3.98
C ALA A 34 -18.23 -3.57 -4.53
N VAL A 35 -17.41 -2.51 -4.68
CA VAL A 35 -16.03 -2.63 -5.17
C VAL A 35 -15.13 -3.28 -4.12
N SER A 36 -15.30 -2.92 -2.85
CA SER A 36 -14.50 -3.47 -1.75
C SER A 36 -14.95 -4.85 -1.27
N GLY A 37 -16.17 -5.28 -1.59
CA GLY A 37 -16.74 -6.57 -1.17
C GLY A 37 -15.84 -7.76 -1.49
N PRO A 38 -15.47 -8.00 -2.76
CA PRO A 38 -14.59 -9.10 -3.14
C PRO A 38 -13.20 -9.04 -2.49
N LEU A 39 -12.71 -7.84 -2.16
CA LEU A 39 -11.42 -7.64 -1.50
C LEU A 39 -11.46 -8.03 -0.02
N VAL A 40 -12.60 -7.83 0.65
CA VAL A 40 -12.79 -8.11 2.08
C VAL A 40 -13.33 -9.52 2.32
N ALA A 41 -14.08 -10.08 1.36
CA ALA A 41 -14.68 -11.42 1.41
C ALA A 41 -13.82 -12.54 2.03
N PRO A 42 -12.51 -12.70 1.69
CA PRO A 42 -11.71 -13.77 2.29
C PRO A 42 -11.40 -13.58 3.79
N PHE A 43 -11.64 -12.38 4.33
CA PHE A 43 -11.44 -12.03 5.73
C PHE A 43 -12.76 -11.94 6.51
N GLU A 44 -13.89 -12.07 5.83
CA GLU A 44 -15.22 -12.14 6.45
C GLU A 44 -15.31 -13.44 7.27
N GLY A 45 -15.73 -13.33 8.55
CA GLY A 45 -15.85 -14.48 9.46
C GLY A 45 -14.63 -14.82 10.31
N ILE A 46 -13.50 -14.09 10.18
CA ILE A 46 -12.32 -14.28 11.06
C ILE A 46 -12.62 -13.88 12.52
N THR A 47 -13.54 -12.94 12.73
CA THR A 47 -13.93 -12.42 14.05
C THR A 47 -15.39 -11.99 14.03
N PRO A 48 -16.15 -12.17 15.13
CA PRO A 48 -17.52 -11.67 15.23
C PRO A 48 -17.53 -10.15 15.09
N ASP A 49 -18.48 -9.63 14.30
CA ASP A 49 -18.64 -8.20 14.09
C ASP A 49 -18.99 -7.49 15.40
N TYR A 50 -18.26 -6.43 15.74
CA TYR A 50 -18.60 -5.59 16.87
C TYR A 50 -19.73 -4.64 16.48
N VAL A 51 -20.96 -5.09 16.70
CA VAL A 51 -22.17 -4.29 16.47
C VAL A 51 -22.46 -3.44 17.71
N HIS A 52 -22.17 -2.14 17.67
CA HIS A 52 -22.58 -1.20 18.72
C HIS A 52 -23.59 -0.17 18.17
N ARG A 53 -24.89 -0.43 18.40
CA ARG A 53 -26.09 0.43 18.23
C ARG A 53 -26.34 1.13 16.88
N ALA A 54 -25.32 1.43 16.09
CA ALA A 54 -25.39 2.09 14.78
C ALA A 54 -24.08 1.91 13.99
N ASN A 55 -22.93 1.83 14.68
CA ASN A 55 -21.63 1.65 14.05
C ASN A 55 -21.29 0.16 13.98
N VAL A 56 -21.19 -0.38 12.76
CA VAL A 56 -20.74 -1.76 12.51
C VAL A 56 -19.30 -1.69 12.03
N VAL A 57 -18.36 -1.76 12.97
CA VAL A 57 -16.94 -1.90 12.60
C VAL A 57 -16.68 -3.37 12.33
N GLU A 58 -16.70 -3.74 11.04
CA GLU A 58 -16.29 -5.08 10.61
C GLU A 58 -14.78 -5.23 10.84
N ILE A 59 -14.38 -6.05 11.82
CA ILE A 59 -12.96 -6.32 12.06
C ILE A 59 -12.31 -6.93 10.81
N GLY A 60 -13.07 -7.70 10.01
CA GLY A 60 -12.60 -8.21 8.71
C GLY A 60 -12.15 -7.10 7.76
N SER A 61 -12.86 -5.96 7.72
CA SER A 61 -12.46 -4.81 6.90
C SER A 61 -11.18 -4.14 7.42
N LEU A 62 -10.99 -4.07 8.75
CA LEU A 62 -9.75 -3.57 9.36
C LEU A 62 -8.55 -4.49 9.07
N ILE A 63 -8.75 -5.80 9.17
CA ILE A 63 -7.74 -6.80 8.82
C ILE A 63 -7.40 -6.69 7.33
N ALA A 64 -8.39 -6.58 6.45
CA ALA A 64 -8.17 -6.38 5.02
C ALA A 64 -7.33 -5.12 4.76
N MET A 65 -7.64 -3.99 5.41
CA MET A 65 -6.85 -2.76 5.28
C MET A 65 -5.38 -2.98 5.67
N LEU A 66 -5.14 -3.62 6.82
CA LEU A 66 -3.80 -3.90 7.31
C LEU A 66 -3.02 -4.86 6.38
N VAL A 67 -3.66 -5.95 5.94
CA VAL A 67 -3.05 -6.96 5.07
C VAL A 67 -2.69 -6.37 3.70
N TYR A 68 -3.59 -5.59 3.09
CA TYR A 68 -3.29 -4.97 1.81
C TYR A 68 -2.19 -3.91 1.90
N PHE A 69 -2.16 -3.11 2.98
CA PHE A 69 -1.06 -2.18 3.25
C PHE A 69 0.28 -2.91 3.37
N LEU A 70 0.34 -3.97 4.18
CA LEU A 70 1.54 -4.79 4.38
C LEU A 70 1.99 -5.47 3.09
N ALA A 71 1.07 -6.10 2.35
CA ALA A 71 1.36 -6.76 1.08
C ALA A 71 1.93 -5.77 0.07
N GLY A 72 1.30 -4.59 -0.04
CA GLY A 72 1.77 -3.52 -0.87
C GLY A 72 3.17 -3.00 -0.53
N TYR A 73 3.37 -2.69 0.75
CA TYR A 73 4.66 -2.24 1.27
C TYR A 73 5.76 -3.27 0.99
N LEU A 74 5.45 -4.57 1.17
CA LEU A 74 6.38 -5.66 0.89
C LEU A 74 6.72 -5.72 -0.60
N VAL A 75 5.73 -5.70 -1.49
CA VAL A 75 5.95 -5.71 -2.95
C VAL A 75 6.82 -4.53 -3.38
N VAL A 76 6.54 -3.33 -2.88
CA VAL A 76 7.36 -2.14 -3.13
C VAL A 76 8.80 -2.36 -2.67
N LYS A 77 9.01 -2.87 -1.45
CA LYS A 77 10.35 -3.13 -0.92
C LYS A 77 11.10 -4.13 -1.79
N LEU A 78 10.44 -5.22 -2.19
CA LEU A 78 11.01 -6.24 -3.06
C LEU A 78 11.39 -5.66 -4.43
N VAL A 79 10.53 -4.84 -5.04
CA VAL A 79 10.84 -4.14 -6.30
C VAL A 79 12.03 -3.21 -6.14
N ARG A 80 12.11 -2.44 -5.04
CA ARG A 80 13.26 -1.55 -4.79
C ARG A 80 14.57 -2.33 -4.62
N ILE A 81 14.53 -3.47 -3.95
CA ILE A 81 15.69 -4.35 -3.81
C ILE A 81 16.09 -4.94 -5.17
N ALA A 82 15.12 -5.43 -5.96
CA ALA A 82 15.37 -6.02 -7.27
C ALA A 82 15.89 -5.01 -8.30
N THR A 83 15.45 -3.75 -8.21
CA THR A 83 15.81 -2.68 -9.15
C THR A 83 16.94 -1.79 -8.61
N ALA A 84 17.46 -2.08 -7.40
CA ALA A 84 18.55 -1.31 -6.83
C ALA A 84 19.75 -1.37 -7.78
N PRO A 85 20.27 -0.21 -8.24
CA PRO A 85 21.48 -0.20 -9.04
C PRO A 85 22.57 -0.95 -8.30
N ARG A 86 23.11 -1.99 -8.93
CA ARG A 86 24.33 -2.62 -8.40
C ARG A 86 25.38 -1.52 -8.32
N PRO A 87 26.01 -1.30 -7.16
CA PRO A 87 27.16 -0.40 -7.08
C PRO A 87 28.10 -0.78 -8.21
N ALA A 88 28.43 0.17 -9.08
CA ALA A 88 29.39 -0.03 -10.15
C ALA A 88 30.76 -0.27 -9.48
N GLY A 89 30.99 -1.52 -9.07
CA GLY A 89 32.28 -1.97 -8.58
C GLY A 89 33.26 -1.86 -9.72
N GLY A 90 34.06 -0.80 -9.71
CA GLY A 90 35.15 -0.62 -10.67
C GLY A 90 35.21 0.70 -11.41
N ALA A 91 34.37 1.70 -11.12
CA ALA A 91 34.71 3.05 -11.52
C ALA A 91 35.78 3.59 -10.54
N THR A 92 37.01 3.05 -10.64
CA THR A 92 38.20 3.81 -10.24
C THR A 92 38.05 5.14 -10.96
N PRO A 93 37.83 6.27 -10.25
CA PRO A 93 38.05 7.55 -10.87
C PRO A 93 39.52 7.49 -11.23
N THR A 94 39.84 7.25 -12.50
CA THR A 94 41.14 7.60 -13.04
C THR A 94 41.20 9.10 -12.84
N ARG A 95 41.68 9.49 -11.66
CA ARG A 95 42.09 10.83 -11.35
C ARG A 95 43.26 11.02 -12.28
N THR A 96 42.96 11.50 -13.49
CA THR A 96 43.92 12.09 -14.39
C THR A 96 44.50 13.26 -13.59
N HIS A 97 45.56 12.98 -12.85
CA HIS A 97 46.50 13.97 -12.42
C HIS A 97 47.06 14.52 -13.73
N THR A 98 46.43 15.56 -14.26
CA THR A 98 47.11 16.51 -15.13
C THR A 98 48.14 17.20 -14.25
N ARG A 99 49.24 16.48 -14.01
CA ARG A 99 50.47 17.03 -13.50
C ARG A 99 51.02 17.84 -14.66
N THR A 100 50.60 19.09 -14.77
CA THR A 100 51.31 20.09 -15.58
C THR A 100 52.63 20.39 -14.86
N THR A 101 53.56 19.44 -14.93
CA THR A 101 54.97 19.64 -14.65
C THR A 101 55.59 20.06 -15.96
N THR A 102 55.99 21.33 -16.00
CA THR A 102 57.18 21.83 -16.71
C THR A 102 57.19 21.78 -18.24
N TYR A 103 57.14 22.97 -18.86
CA TYR A 103 58.23 23.42 -19.76
C TYR A 103 58.18 24.94 -19.99
N GLN A 104 59.29 25.59 -19.62
CA GLN A 104 59.85 26.88 -20.07
C GLN A 104 58.99 28.14 -19.95
#